data_AF-B2KEV8-F1
#
_entry.id   AF-B2KEV8-F1
#
_cell.length_a   1.000
_cell.length_b   1.000
_cell.length_c   1.000
_cell.angle_alpha   90.00
_cell.angle_beta   90.00
_cell.angle_gamma   90.00
#
_symmetry.space_group_name_H-M   'P 1'
#
loop_
_entity.id
_entity.type
_entity.pdbx_description
1 polymer ?
#
loop_
_entity_poly.entity_id
_entity_poly.type
_entity_poly.pdbx_seq_one_letter_code
_entity_poly.pdbx_strand_id
1 'polypeptide(L)'
;MNSEPQQNRPPVNIEQSALAQEKVACWKCKKPVDRQDNFCRHCGQGLGDKAPWYYQHYGILIIIPMVGPLALYNIIKSPVISVKAKIIYTIATLAFTAAVVYAVYFVFNMLFSLINGTMTGAMYM
;
A
#
# COMPACT_ATOMS: atom_id res chain seq x y z
N MET A 1 22.74 54.37 -29.91
CA MET A 1 22.90 54.45 -28.45
C MET A 1 21.52 54.24 -27.84
N ASN A 2 21.16 52.99 -27.54
CA ASN A 2 19.89 52.66 -26.88
C ASN A 2 20.22 52.14 -25.49
N SER A 3 19.91 52.93 -24.47
CA SER A 3 20.07 52.60 -23.06
C SER A 3 18.85 51.82 -22.57
N GLU A 4 19.04 50.54 -22.24
CA GLU A 4 18.06 49.70 -21.55
C GLU A 4 17.80 50.23 -20.13
N PRO A 5 16.54 50.32 -19.67
CA PRO A 5 16.23 50.68 -18.30
C PRO A 5 16.53 49.52 -17.35
N GLN A 6 17.41 49.79 -16.38
CA GLN A 6 17.72 48.92 -15.25
C GLN A 6 16.45 48.60 -14.45
N GLN A 7 15.96 47.38 -14.65
CA GLN A 7 14.83 46.81 -13.91
C GLN A 7 15.26 46.56 -12.45
N ASN A 8 14.91 47.52 -11.60
CA ASN A 8 15.04 47.52 -10.15
C ASN A 8 14.26 46.33 -9.55
N ARG A 9 14.93 45.19 -9.38
CA ARG A 9 14.39 44.04 -8.65
C ARG A 9 14.55 44.32 -7.15
N PRO A 10 13.47 44.26 -6.35
CA PRO A 10 13.57 44.43 -4.90
C PRO A 10 14.52 43.38 -4.30
N PRO A 11 15.19 43.68 -3.18
CA PRO A 11 16.07 42.73 -2.52
C PRO A 11 15.24 41.52 -2.08
N VAL A 12 15.49 40.38 -2.72
CA VAL A 12 14.93 39.09 -2.29
C VAL A 12 15.50 38.83 -0.91
N ASN A 13 14.66 38.93 0.14
CA ASN A 13 15.04 38.61 1.51
C ASN A 13 15.43 37.13 1.59
N ILE A 14 16.74 36.87 1.50
CA ILE A 14 17.34 35.52 1.51
C ILE A 14 17.02 34.79 2.83
N GLU A 15 16.80 35.54 3.92
CA GLU A 15 16.40 34.98 5.23
C GLU A 15 15.02 34.32 5.22
N GLN A 16 14.07 34.76 4.36
CA GLN A 16 12.75 34.13 4.26
C GLN A 16 12.78 32.83 3.46
N SER A 17 13.71 32.67 2.52
CA SER A 17 13.90 31.41 1.79
C SER A 17 14.56 30.30 2.62
N ALA A 18 15.24 30.63 3.72
CA ALA A 18 15.95 29.67 4.56
C ALA A 18 15.07 29.01 5.64
N LEU A 19 13.96 29.65 6.04
CA LEU A 19 13.05 29.12 7.07
C LEU A 19 11.89 28.26 6.52
N ALA A 20 11.65 28.26 5.21
CA ALA A 20 10.39 27.76 4.64
C ALA A 20 10.42 26.33 4.06
N GLN A 21 11.57 25.65 4.02
CA GLN A 21 11.68 24.29 3.50
C GLN A 21 11.84 23.28 4.64
N GLU A 22 10.74 22.98 5.32
CA GLU A 22 10.68 21.83 6.22
C GLU A 22 10.96 20.58 5.39
N LYS A 23 12.11 19.93 5.60
CA LYS A 23 12.47 18.71 4.87
C LYS A 23 11.88 17.50 5.58
N VAL A 24 11.09 16.72 4.86
CA VAL A 24 10.53 15.45 5.33
C VAL A 24 11.28 14.28 4.70
N ALA A 25 11.44 13.18 5.44
CA ALA A 25 12.08 11.99 4.88
C ALA A 25 11.13 11.26 3.92
N CYS A 26 11.62 10.90 2.73
CA CYS A 26 10.87 10.05 1.81
C CYS A 26 10.62 8.67 2.42
N TRP A 27 9.39 8.20 2.37
CA TRP A 27 9.01 6.91 2.94
C TRP A 27 9.66 5.69 2.27
N LYS A 28 10.05 5.78 0.98
CA LYS A 28 10.65 4.68 0.24
C LYS A 28 12.18 4.69 0.32
N CYS A 29 12.80 5.81 -0.05
CA CYS A 29 14.26 5.90 -0.15
C CYS A 29 14.94 6.57 1.06
N LYS A 30 14.15 7.03 2.05
CA LYS A 30 14.61 7.73 3.27
C LYS A 30 15.44 9.00 3.03
N LYS A 31 15.54 9.48 1.79
CA LYS A 31 16.22 10.73 1.46
C LYS A 31 15.38 11.94 1.86
N PRO A 32 15.99 13.07 2.24
CA PRO A 32 15.28 14.29 2.56
C PRO A 32 14.63 14.86 1.30
N VAL A 33 13.35 15.19 1.40
CA VAL A 33 12.52 15.80 0.35
C VAL A 33 11.88 17.04 0.95
N ASP A 34 11.69 18.07 0.15
CA ASP A 34 10.95 19.25 0.58
C ASP A 34 9.48 18.89 0.85
N ARG A 35 8.88 19.37 1.94
CA ARG A 35 7.47 19.11 2.26
C ARG A 35 6.52 19.68 1.21
N GLN A 36 6.97 20.66 0.42
CA GLN A 36 6.20 21.20 -0.71
C GLN A 36 6.27 20.33 -1.98
N ASP A 37 7.24 19.40 -2.07
CA ASP A 37 7.38 18.51 -3.22
C ASP A 37 6.34 17.37 -3.14
N ASN A 38 5.53 17.25 -4.19
CA ASN A 38 4.53 16.19 -4.34
C ASN A 38 5.15 14.80 -4.60
N PHE A 39 6.38 14.77 -5.12
CA PHE A 39 7.08 13.56 -5.53
C PHE A 39 8.53 13.60 -5.07
N CYS A 40 9.08 12.45 -4.69
CA CYS A 40 10.48 12.35 -4.36
C CYS A 40 11.33 12.43 -5.62
N ARG A 41 12.17 13.47 -5.75
CA ARG A 41 13.10 13.65 -6.87
C ARG A 41 14.12 12.51 -7.03
N HIS A 42 14.37 11.74 -5.98
CA HIS A 42 15.33 10.64 -6.01
C HIS A 42 14.74 9.29 -6.43
N CYS A 43 13.50 8.99 -6.04
CA CYS A 43 12.89 7.68 -6.28
C CYS A 43 11.59 7.72 -7.11
N GLY A 44 11.13 8.92 -7.47
CA GLY A 44 9.95 9.15 -8.30
C GLY A 44 8.62 8.79 -7.65
N GLN A 45 8.58 8.48 -6.34
CA GLN A 45 7.33 8.13 -5.65
C GLN A 45 6.58 9.37 -5.15
N GLY A 46 5.25 9.32 -5.18
CA GLY A 46 4.40 10.33 -4.56
C GLY A 46 4.54 10.38 -3.04
N LEU A 47 4.50 11.58 -2.46
CA LEU A 47 4.47 11.83 -1.02
C LEU A 47 3.03 12.14 -0.57
N GLY A 48 2.67 11.68 0.64
CA GLY A 48 1.38 11.97 1.26
C GLY A 48 0.18 11.51 0.41
N ASP A 49 -0.73 12.46 0.13
CA ASP A 49 -2.01 12.21 -0.54
C ASP A 49 -1.89 11.87 -2.03
N LYS A 50 -0.73 12.14 -2.66
CA LYS A 50 -0.46 11.78 -4.06
C LYS A 50 0.24 10.42 -4.22
N ALA A 51 0.13 9.57 -3.21
CA ALA A 51 0.57 8.19 -3.34
C ALA A 51 -0.17 7.47 -4.49
N PRO A 52 0.49 6.51 -5.19
CA PRO A 52 -0.14 5.76 -6.28
C PRO A 52 -1.46 5.13 -5.84
N TRP A 53 -2.47 5.11 -6.72
CA TRP A 53 -3.81 4.57 -6.43
C TRP A 53 -3.80 3.15 -5.85
N TYR A 54 -2.81 2.34 -6.24
CA TYR A 54 -2.61 0.97 -5.75
C TYR A 54 -2.26 0.89 -4.25
N TYR A 55 -1.80 2.01 -3.66
CA TYR A 55 -1.55 2.14 -2.22
C TYR A 55 -2.75 2.70 -1.43
N GLN A 56 -3.83 3.09 -2.11
CA GLN A 56 -5.07 3.51 -1.45
C GLN A 56 -5.89 2.29 -0.98
N HIS A 57 -6.78 2.50 -0.01
CA HIS A 57 -7.60 1.44 0.60
C HIS A 57 -8.38 0.60 -0.41
N TYR A 58 -8.87 1.20 -1.50
CA TYR A 58 -9.58 0.49 -2.57
C TYR A 58 -8.67 -0.40 -3.42
N GLY A 59 -7.42 0.02 -3.68
CA GLY A 59 -6.46 -0.78 -4.42
C GLY A 59 -6.16 -2.10 -3.71
N ILE A 60 -5.95 -2.04 -2.39
CA ILE A 60 -5.66 -3.22 -1.56
C ILE A 60 -6.79 -4.25 -1.58
N LEU A 61 -8.05 -3.81 -1.51
CA LEU A 61 -9.20 -4.71 -1.56
C LEU A 61 -9.28 -5.51 -2.86
N ILE A 62 -8.84 -4.94 -3.98
CA ILE A 62 -8.85 -5.61 -5.29
C ILE A 62 -7.70 -6.62 -5.42
N ILE A 63 -6.55 -6.34 -4.78
CA ILE A 63 -5.34 -7.17 -4.91
C ILE A 63 -5.39 -8.41 -4.02
N ILE A 64 -5.97 -8.28 -2.82
CA ILE A 64 -6.10 -9.38 -1.85
C ILE A 64 -6.65 -10.66 -2.48
N PRO A 65 -7.77 -10.66 -3.22
CA PRO A 65 -8.29 -11.89 -3.82
C PRO A 65 -7.42 -12.42 -4.97
N MET A 66 -6.65 -11.57 -5.67
CA MET A 66 -5.81 -12.00 -6.79
C MET A 66 -4.45 -12.57 -6.38
N VAL A 67 -3.82 -11.96 -5.37
CA VAL A 67 -2.45 -12.29 -4.95
C VAL A 67 -2.46 -13.13 -3.65
N GLY A 68 -3.61 -13.22 -2.99
CA GLY A 68 -3.79 -14.00 -1.77
C GLY A 68 -2.94 -13.46 -0.61
N PRO A 69 -2.42 -14.33 0.28
CA PRO A 69 -1.65 -13.91 1.46
C PRO A 69 -0.35 -13.18 1.10
N LEU A 70 0.16 -13.31 -0.13
CA LEU A 70 1.33 -12.57 -0.62
C LEU A 70 1.07 -11.06 -0.75
N ALA A 71 -0.21 -10.63 -0.78
CA ALA A 71 -0.58 -9.22 -0.75
C ALA A 71 -0.12 -8.51 0.55
N LEU A 72 0.07 -9.25 1.66
CA LEU A 72 0.57 -8.70 2.93
C LEU A 72 1.92 -8.01 2.76
N TYR A 73 2.80 -8.52 1.89
CA TYR A 73 4.11 -7.93 1.65
C TYR A 73 3.99 -6.47 1.16
N ASN A 74 3.01 -6.19 0.32
CA ASN A 74 2.75 -4.84 -0.20
C ASN A 74 2.16 -3.89 0.85
N ILE A 75 1.36 -4.42 1.79
CA ILE A 75 0.76 -3.65 2.90
C ILE A 75 1.82 -3.19 3.90
N ILE A 76 2.78 -4.06 4.25
CA ILE A 76 3.84 -3.72 5.22
C ILE A 76 4.66 -2.54 4.70
N LYS A 77 4.91 -2.51 3.38
CA LYS A 77 5.70 -1.47 2.71
C LYS A 77 4.94 -0.16 2.50
N SER A 78 3.61 -0.13 2.67
CA SER A 78 2.82 1.09 2.53
C SER A 78 2.99 2.00 3.77
N PRO A 79 3.42 3.25 3.62
CA PRO A 79 3.53 4.23 4.71
C PRO A 79 2.27 5.07 4.90
N VAL A 80 1.34 5.01 3.94
CA VAL A 80 0.10 5.79 3.93
C VAL A 80 -0.94 5.18 4.89
N ILE A 81 -0.75 3.92 5.29
CA ILE A 81 -1.73 3.19 6.09
C ILE A 81 -1.34 3.22 7.57
N SER A 82 -2.25 3.78 8.38
CA SER A 82 -2.16 3.76 9.84
C SER A 82 -1.95 2.34 10.38
N VAL A 83 -1.15 2.21 11.44
CA VAL A 83 -0.82 0.91 12.06
C VAL A 83 -2.08 0.12 12.42
N LYS A 84 -3.14 0.80 12.87
CA LYS A 84 -4.45 0.16 13.17
C LYS A 84 -5.06 -0.47 11.93
N ALA A 85 -5.05 0.24 10.81
CA ALA A 85 -5.57 -0.27 9.54
C ALA A 85 -4.73 -1.46 9.04
N LYS A 86 -3.40 -1.44 9.20
CA LYS A 86 -2.54 -2.59 8.86
C LYS A 86 -2.93 -3.87 9.61
N ILE A 87 -3.26 -3.75 10.90
CA ILE A 87 -3.70 -4.88 11.73
C ILE A 87 -5.06 -5.40 11.23
N ILE A 88 -6.02 -4.50 11.00
CA ILE A 88 -7.36 -4.88 10.50
C ILE A 88 -7.25 -5.62 9.17
N TYR A 89 -6.47 -5.11 8.21
CA TYR A 89 -6.28 -5.77 6.92
C TYR A 89 -5.56 -7.12 7.03
N THR A 90 -4.59 -7.23 7.92
CA THR A 90 -3.89 -8.51 8.19
C THR A 90 -4.88 -9.56 8.70
N ILE A 91 -5.68 -9.21 9.72
CA ILE A 91 -6.67 -10.12 10.31
C ILE A 91 -7.73 -10.49 9.27
N ALA A 92 -8.27 -9.50 8.54
CA ALA A 92 -9.29 -9.72 7.52
C ALA A 92 -8.79 -10.64 6.39
N THR A 93 -7.57 -10.41 5.89
CA THR A 93 -6.96 -11.24 4.84
C THR A 93 -6.73 -12.66 5.32
N LEU A 94 -6.28 -12.83 6.57
CA LEU A 94 -6.00 -14.14 7.16
C LEU A 94 -7.30 -14.92 7.40
N ALA A 95 -8.34 -14.26 7.92
CA ALA A 95 -9.68 -14.84 8.08
C ALA A 95 -10.29 -15.24 6.73
N PHE A 96 -10.19 -14.37 5.72
CA PHE A 96 -10.66 -14.66 4.37
C PHE A 96 -9.91 -15.85 3.76
N THR A 97 -8.59 -15.88 3.86
CA THR A 97 -7.76 -16.98 3.35
C THR A 97 -8.13 -18.30 4.05
N ALA A 98 -8.30 -18.29 5.37
CA ALA A 98 -8.73 -19.47 6.13
C ALA A 98 -10.12 -19.95 5.69
N ALA A 99 -11.06 -19.03 5.46
CA ALA A 99 -12.40 -19.37 4.98
C ALA A 99 -12.36 -20.01 3.58
N VAL A 100 -11.57 -19.47 2.66
CA VAL A 100 -11.39 -20.04 1.31
C VAL A 100 -10.76 -21.43 1.38
N VAL A 101 -9.69 -21.60 2.18
CA VAL A 101 -9.05 -22.91 2.37
C VAL A 101 -10.04 -23.91 2.98
N TYR A 102 -10.83 -23.49 3.96
CA TYR A 102 -11.87 -24.34 4.56
C TYR A 102 -12.94 -24.74 3.55
N ALA A 103 -13.41 -23.80 2.71
CA ALA A 103 -14.37 -24.08 1.66
C ALA A 103 -13.81 -25.06 0.61
N VAL A 104 -12.56 -24.88 0.18
CA VAL A 104 -11.87 -25.79 -0.75
C VAL A 104 -11.72 -27.18 -0.12
N TYR A 105 -11.30 -27.25 1.14
CA TYR A 105 -11.19 -28.52 1.88
C TYR A 105 -12.54 -29.23 2.01
N PHE A 106 -13.60 -28.49 2.32
CA PHE A 106 -14.96 -29.02 2.41
C PHE A 106 -15.44 -29.58 1.07
N VAL A 107 -15.29 -28.83 -0.02
CA VAL A 107 -15.64 -29.28 -1.37
C VAL A 107 -14.79 -30.48 -1.79
N PHE A 108 -13.49 -30.46 -1.49
CA PHE A 108 -12.58 -31.56 -1.77
C PHE A 108 -13.01 -32.83 -1.04
N ASN A 109 -13.32 -32.75 0.26
CA ASN A 109 -13.83 -33.89 1.02
C ASN A 109 -15.18 -34.40 0.51
N MET A 110 -16.07 -33.50 0.11
CA MET A 110 -17.35 -33.87 -0.49
C MET A 110 -17.14 -34.63 -1.80
N LEU A 111 -16.29 -34.10 -2.69
CA LEU A 111 -15.94 -34.75 -3.95
C LEU A 111 -15.21 -36.07 -3.75
N PHE A 112 -14.24 -36.12 -2.84
CA PHE A 112 -13.50 -37.33 -2.51
C PHE A 112 -14.42 -38.41 -1.92
N SER A 113 -15.39 -38.01 -1.08
CA SER A 113 -16.42 -38.92 -0.56
C SER A 113 -17.32 -39.45 -1.67
N LEU A 114 -17.72 -38.62 -2.64
CA LEU A 114 -18.53 -39.03 -3.79
C LEU A 114 -17.77 -39.96 -4.74
N ILE A 115 -16.50 -39.68 -5.01
CA ILE A 115 -15.65 -40.49 -5.91
C ILE A 115 -15.29 -41.82 -5.25
N ASN A 116 -15.00 -41.83 -3.96
CA ASN A 116 -14.67 -43.06 -3.23
C ASN A 116 -15.91 -43.82 -2.76
N GLY A 117 -17.10 -43.22 -2.83
CA GLY A 117 -18.43 -43.82 -2.83
C GLY A 117 -18.89 -44.62 -1.59
N THR A 118 -17.99 -45.19 -0.81
CA THR A 118 -18.28 -46.32 0.10
C THR A 118 -17.03 -46.58 0.95
N MET A 119 -17.17 -46.76 2.28
CA MET A 119 -16.32 -47.58 3.17
C MET A 119 -16.37 -47.19 4.67
N THR A 120 -17.27 -46.31 5.14
CA THR A 120 -17.43 -46.10 6.60
C THR A 120 -18.87 -46.15 7.13
N GLY A 121 -19.84 -46.56 6.29
CA GLY A 121 -21.23 -46.76 6.70
C GLY A 121 -21.60 -48.16 7.20
N ALA A 122 -20.69 -49.14 7.19
CA ALA A 122 -21.03 -50.55 7.44
C ALA A 122 -20.11 -51.27 8.46
N MET A 123 -19.60 -50.57 9.48
CA MET A 123 -18.79 -51.21 10.53
C MET A 123 -19.12 -50.74 11.96
N TYR A 124 -20.39 -50.40 12.20
CA TYR A 124 -20.96 -50.21 13.54
C TYR A 124 -22.33 -50.88 13.68
N MET A 125 -22.46 -52.10 13.14
CA MET A 125 -23.51 -53.05 13.55
C MET A 125 -22.86 -54.22 14.27
#